data_AF-A0A7C1DVD0-F1
#
_entry.id   AF-A0A7C1DVD0-F1
#
_cell.length_a   1.000
_cell.length_b   1.000
_cell.length_c   1.000
_cell.angle_alpha   90.00
_cell.angle_beta   90.00
_cell.angle_gamma   90.00
#
_symmetry.space_group_name_H-M   'P 1'
#
loop_
_entity.id
_entity.type
_entity.pdbx_description
1 polymer ?
#
loop_
_entity_poly.entity_id
_entity_poly.type
_entity_poly.pdbx_seq_one_letter_code
_entity_poly.pdbx_strand_id
1 'polypeptide(L)'
;MNRNAGISSIEVLFRKQVRKDSKVKNAYLLVHSDKTGLHINLSEGAGDNGKPTPQQPNYMASVGKLFTSVIVSMLHEKGVLSFEDRISYYLDSGLIHGLHVYKGKDHSSEIQIRHLLNQTSGLPDNFYPLFDKLLADHNFDIGPREAIEWAKKNLTPQAVPGKKSYYT
;
A
#
# COMPACT_ATOMS: atom_id res chain seq x y z
N MET A 1 -7.28 5.26 -42.77
CA MET A 1 -6.13 5.56 -41.89
C MET A 1 -5.42 4.25 -41.57
N ASN A 2 -4.38 3.91 -42.33
CA ASN A 2 -3.56 2.72 -42.07
C ASN A 2 -2.55 3.05 -40.97
N ARG A 3 -2.85 2.74 -39.71
CA ARG A 3 -1.78 2.54 -38.73
C ARG A 3 -1.33 1.10 -38.90
N ASN A 4 -0.17 0.92 -39.53
CA ASN A 4 0.57 -0.34 -39.48
C ASN A 4 0.56 -0.84 -38.03
N ALA A 5 -0.08 -1.99 -37.80
CA ALA A 5 -0.19 -2.64 -36.50
C ALA A 5 1.16 -3.28 -36.11
N GLY A 6 2.22 -2.47 -36.10
CA GLY A 6 3.52 -2.86 -35.58
C GLY A 6 3.46 -2.94 -34.07
N ILE A 7 4.08 -3.97 -33.50
CA ILE A 7 4.26 -4.12 -32.06
C ILE A 7 4.99 -2.86 -31.54
N SER A 8 4.43 -2.21 -30.51
CA SER A 8 5.03 -1.00 -29.93
C SER A 8 6.42 -1.30 -29.34
N SER A 9 7.32 -0.32 -29.35
CA SER A 9 8.64 -0.46 -28.71
C SER A 9 8.54 -0.80 -27.22
N ILE A 10 7.48 -0.30 -26.55
CA ILE A 10 7.13 -0.63 -25.16
C ILE A 10 6.83 -2.12 -25.02
N GLU A 11 6.00 -2.69 -25.90
CA GLU A 11 5.67 -4.11 -25.87
C GLU A 11 6.90 -4.98 -26.12
N VAL A 12 7.72 -4.65 -27.13
CA VAL A 12 8.96 -5.37 -27.41
C VAL A 12 9.88 -5.38 -26.18
N LEU A 13 10.09 -4.22 -25.56
CA LEU A 13 10.95 -4.09 -24.39
C LEU A 13 10.39 -4.85 -23.18
N PHE A 14 9.09 -4.71 -22.91
CA PHE A 14 8.41 -5.41 -21.82
C PHE A 14 8.56 -6.92 -21.95
N ARG A 15 8.21 -7.49 -23.11
CA ARG A 15 8.31 -8.94 -23.34
C ARG A 15 9.75 -9.43 -23.26
N LYS A 16 10.69 -8.68 -23.84
CA LYS A 16 12.13 -9.00 -23.76
C LYS A 16 12.61 -9.03 -22.31
N GLN A 17 12.20 -8.08 -21.48
CA GLN A 17 12.61 -8.00 -20.08
C GLN A 17 12.06 -9.16 -19.27
N VAL A 18 10.78 -9.49 -19.44
CA VAL A 18 10.14 -10.60 -18.72
C VAL A 18 10.76 -11.94 -19.11
N ARG A 19 10.97 -12.19 -20.42
CA ARG A 19 11.55 -13.45 -20.91
C ARG A 19 13.02 -13.64 -20.55
N LYS A 20 13.73 -12.56 -20.21
CA LYS A 20 15.15 -12.62 -19.83
C LYS A 20 15.34 -13.23 -18.43
N ASP A 21 14.35 -13.11 -17.55
CA ASP A 21 14.44 -13.56 -16.16
C ASP A 21 13.48 -14.73 -15.91
N SER A 22 14.04 -15.94 -15.81
CA SER A 22 13.26 -17.15 -15.53
C SER A 22 12.61 -17.15 -14.13
N LYS A 23 13.00 -16.24 -13.23
CA LYS A 23 12.33 -16.06 -11.93
C LYS A 23 11.03 -15.28 -12.04
N VAL A 24 10.85 -14.49 -13.10
CA VAL A 24 9.62 -13.73 -13.33
C VAL A 24 8.59 -14.68 -13.96
N LYS A 25 7.70 -15.19 -13.12
CA LYS A 25 6.62 -16.09 -13.56
C LYS A 25 5.52 -15.38 -14.30
N ASN A 26 5.17 -14.17 -13.84
CA ASN A 26 4.07 -13.37 -14.34
C ASN A 26 4.44 -11.88 -14.26
N ALA A 27 4.11 -11.13 -15.30
CA ALA A 27 4.24 -9.68 -15.34
C ALA A 27 3.06 -9.06 -16.11
N TYR A 28 2.72 -7.83 -15.74
CA TYR A 28 1.56 -7.10 -16.27
C TYR A 28 1.94 -5.65 -16.55
N LEU A 29 1.42 -5.08 -17.64
CA LEU A 29 1.67 -3.69 -18.01
C LEU A 29 0.43 -3.08 -18.66
N LEU A 30 -0.08 -1.99 -18.07
CA LEU A 30 -1.05 -1.11 -18.68
C LEU A 30 -0.41 0.26 -18.95
N VAL A 31 -0.42 0.69 -20.20
CA VAL A 31 -0.08 2.07 -20.58
C VAL A 31 -1.26 2.64 -21.34
N HIS A 32 -1.81 3.73 -20.83
CA HIS A 32 -2.99 4.36 -21.38
C HIS A 32 -2.84 5.88 -21.47
N SER A 33 -3.27 6.46 -22.58
CA SER A 33 -3.32 7.90 -22.78
C SER A 33 -4.41 8.28 -23.78
N ASP A 34 -5.45 8.96 -23.30
CA ASP A 34 -6.52 9.50 -24.17
C ASP A 34 -5.97 10.49 -25.19
N LYS A 35 -5.03 11.33 -24.77
CA LYS A 35 -4.43 12.38 -25.60
C LYS A 35 -3.77 11.83 -26.88
N THR A 36 -3.11 10.68 -26.79
CA THR A 36 -2.43 10.06 -27.93
C THR A 36 -3.22 8.90 -28.55
N GLY A 37 -4.33 8.49 -27.91
CA GLY A 37 -5.05 7.27 -28.22
C GLY A 37 -4.24 6.00 -27.94
N LEU A 38 -3.22 6.07 -27.08
CA LEU A 38 -2.40 4.92 -26.73
C LEU A 38 -3.16 4.04 -25.73
N HIS A 39 -3.28 2.76 -26.05
CA HIS A 39 -3.78 1.76 -25.13
C HIS A 39 -3.00 0.46 -25.33
N ILE A 40 -2.16 0.13 -24.35
CA ILE A 40 -1.36 -1.08 -24.28
C ILE A 40 -1.76 -1.80 -23.01
N ASN A 41 -2.26 -3.02 -23.12
CA ASN A 41 -2.65 -3.84 -21.97
C ASN A 41 -2.08 -5.25 -22.14
N LEU A 42 -0.97 -5.53 -21.46
CA LEU A 42 -0.12 -6.67 -21.71
C LEU A 42 0.03 -7.52 -20.45
N SER A 43 0.19 -8.81 -20.70
CA SER A 43 0.71 -9.79 -19.75
C SER A 43 1.78 -10.63 -20.45
N GLU A 44 2.76 -11.09 -19.67
CA GLU A 44 3.82 -11.98 -20.14
C GLU A 44 4.32 -12.85 -18.97
N GLY A 45 4.81 -14.04 -19.28
CA GLY A 45 5.32 -14.98 -18.29
C GLY A 45 4.83 -16.41 -18.51
N ALA A 46 5.49 -17.35 -17.85
CA ALA A 46 5.16 -18.78 -17.96
C ALA A 46 3.80 -19.12 -17.32
N GLY A 47 3.35 -18.33 -16.34
CA GLY A 47 2.17 -18.68 -15.55
C GLY A 47 2.49 -19.63 -14.41
N ASP A 48 1.76 -19.50 -13.30
CA ASP A 48 1.72 -20.54 -12.27
C ASP A 48 0.66 -21.61 -12.60
N ASN A 49 -0.46 -21.21 -13.23
CA ASN A 49 -1.60 -22.06 -13.56
C ASN A 49 -2.12 -21.80 -14.99
N GLY A 50 -1.21 -21.51 -15.94
CA GLY A 50 -1.54 -21.13 -17.31
C GLY A 50 -1.16 -19.69 -17.63
N LYS A 51 -1.30 -19.30 -18.91
CA LYS A 51 -0.82 -18.00 -19.38
C LYS A 51 -1.46 -16.85 -18.61
N PRO A 52 -0.69 -15.88 -18.12
CA PRO A 52 -1.23 -14.73 -17.42
C PRO A 52 -2.14 -13.92 -18.35
N THR A 53 -3.28 -13.45 -17.85
CA THR A 53 -4.18 -12.52 -18.55
C THR A 53 -4.02 -11.10 -17.99
N PRO A 54 -4.17 -10.05 -18.79
CA PRO A 54 -4.08 -8.68 -18.26
C PRO A 54 -5.26 -8.28 -17.37
N GLN A 55 -6.37 -9.03 -17.40
CA GLN A 55 -7.59 -8.73 -16.63
C GLN A 55 -7.66 -9.46 -15.28
N GLN A 56 -6.65 -10.26 -14.92
CA GLN A 56 -6.70 -11.00 -13.66
C GLN A 56 -6.44 -10.10 -12.44
N PRO A 57 -7.00 -10.46 -11.27
CA PRO A 57 -6.66 -9.82 -10.01
C PRO A 57 -5.16 -9.95 -9.69
N ASN A 58 -4.60 -8.92 -9.09
CA ASN A 58 -3.21 -8.90 -8.65
C ASN A 58 -3.12 -8.43 -7.21
N TYR A 59 -2.22 -9.03 -6.43
CA TYR A 59 -1.89 -8.51 -5.12
C TYR A 59 -1.05 -7.23 -5.27
N MET A 60 -1.60 -6.10 -4.85
CA MET A 60 -1.03 -4.78 -5.13
C MET A 60 -0.11 -4.23 -4.03
N ALA A 61 0.03 -4.95 -2.90
CA ALA A 61 0.83 -4.55 -1.74
C ALA A 61 0.62 -3.05 -1.39
N SER A 62 1.70 -2.30 -1.18
CA SER A 62 1.65 -0.89 -0.80
C SER A 62 0.97 0.06 -1.79
N VAL A 63 0.64 -0.36 -3.02
CA VAL A 63 -0.23 0.46 -3.90
C VAL A 63 -1.60 0.68 -3.25
N GLY A 64 -2.04 -0.22 -2.36
CA GLY A 64 -3.24 -0.04 -1.54
C GLY A 64 -3.25 1.28 -0.75
N LYS A 65 -2.09 1.81 -0.34
CA LYS A 65 -1.99 3.10 0.36
C LYS A 65 -2.51 4.26 -0.49
N LEU A 66 -2.33 4.23 -1.82
CA LEU A 66 -2.86 5.25 -2.73
C LEU A 66 -4.40 5.25 -2.72
N PHE A 67 -5.02 4.07 -2.80
CA PHE A 67 -6.47 3.94 -2.73
C PHE A 67 -7.02 4.44 -1.38
N THR A 68 -6.39 4.05 -0.27
CA THR A 68 -6.78 4.53 1.07
C THR A 68 -6.64 6.05 1.19
N SER A 69 -5.56 6.63 0.69
CA SER A 69 -5.35 8.09 0.70
C SER A 69 -6.42 8.84 -0.10
N VAL A 70 -6.82 8.30 -1.26
CA VAL A 70 -7.92 8.87 -2.06
C VAL A 70 -9.25 8.79 -1.30
N ILE A 71 -9.55 7.66 -0.66
CA ILE A 71 -10.78 7.51 0.15
C ILE A 71 -10.81 8.55 1.28
N VAL A 72 -9.71 8.72 2.01
CA VAL A 72 -9.60 9.74 3.08
C VAL A 72 -9.78 11.15 2.51
N SER A 73 -9.22 11.42 1.33
CA SER A 73 -9.37 12.71 0.63
C SER A 73 -10.82 12.97 0.21
N MET A 74 -11.53 11.95 -0.29
CA MET A 74 -12.96 12.04 -0.62
C MET A 74 -13.82 12.30 0.64
N LEU A 75 -13.46 11.72 1.78
CA LEU A 75 -14.14 11.99 3.06
C LEU A 75 -13.90 13.43 3.52
N HIS A 76 -12.69 13.95 3.33
CA HIS A 76 -12.36 15.35 3.58
C HIS A 76 -13.18 16.30 2.70
N GLU A 77 -13.26 16.05 1.39
CA GLU A 77 -14.05 16.88 0.46
C GLU A 77 -15.55 16.88 0.80
N LYS A 78 -16.05 15.79 1.38
CA LYS A 78 -17.44 15.68 1.87
C LYS A 78 -17.66 16.36 3.23
N GLY A 79 -16.62 16.92 3.85
CA GLY A 79 -16.69 17.51 5.18
C GLY A 79 -16.90 16.50 6.31
N VAL A 80 -16.63 15.21 6.07
CA VAL A 80 -16.75 14.14 7.08
C VAL A 80 -15.57 14.13 8.05
N LEU A 81 -14.41 14.58 7.60
CA LEU A 81 -13.20 14.74 8.40
C LEU A 81 -12.33 15.92 7.91
N SER A 82 -11.42 16.40 8.75
CA SER A 82 -10.33 17.30 8.39
C SER A 82 -8.98 16.57 8.45
N PHE A 83 -8.02 16.93 7.61
CA PHE A 83 -6.67 16.36 7.69
C PHE A 83 -5.94 16.76 8.99
N GLU A 84 -6.34 17.86 9.61
CA GLU A 84 -5.83 18.40 10.87
C GLU A 84 -6.47 17.71 12.08
N ASP A 85 -7.53 16.93 11.88
CA ASP A 85 -8.18 16.23 12.96
C ASP A 85 -7.26 15.21 13.61
N ARG A 86 -7.37 15.10 14.93
CA ARG A 86 -6.74 14.04 15.70
C ARG A 86 -7.45 12.73 15.40
N ILE A 87 -6.67 11.67 15.21
CA ILE A 87 -7.24 10.33 14.95
C ILE A 87 -8.09 9.83 16.12
N SER A 88 -7.87 10.36 17.33
CA SER A 88 -8.66 10.08 18.52
C SER A 88 -10.10 10.59 18.47
N TYR A 89 -10.46 11.43 17.50
CA TYR A 89 -11.86 11.82 17.28
C TYR A 89 -12.68 10.71 16.59
N TYR A 90 -11.99 9.81 15.88
CA TYR A 90 -12.63 8.79 15.04
C TYR A 90 -12.41 7.37 15.54
N LEU A 91 -11.35 7.15 16.31
CA LEU A 91 -10.96 5.82 16.79
C LEU A 91 -11.28 5.67 18.28
N ASP A 92 -11.72 4.47 18.64
CA ASP A 92 -11.98 4.06 20.02
C ASP A 92 -10.78 4.32 20.95
N SER A 93 -11.08 4.75 22.18
CA SER A 93 -10.08 5.18 23.15
C SER A 93 -9.13 4.05 23.57
N GLY A 94 -9.60 2.80 23.57
CA GLY A 94 -8.77 1.62 23.83
C GLY A 94 -7.68 1.44 22.78
N LEU A 95 -7.99 1.71 21.51
CA LEU A 95 -7.01 1.63 20.42
C LEU A 95 -5.97 2.76 20.54
N ILE A 96 -6.43 3.98 20.83
CA ILE A 96 -5.59 5.17 20.95
C ILE A 96 -4.65 5.10 22.15
N HIS A 97 -5.10 4.59 23.29
CA HIS A 97 -4.30 4.56 24.50
C HIS A 97 -2.99 3.78 24.29
N GLY A 98 -1.85 4.44 24.54
CA GLY A 98 -0.53 3.84 24.37
C GLY A 98 -0.18 3.46 22.93
N LEU A 99 -0.91 3.97 21.92
CA LEU A 99 -0.62 3.72 20.51
C LEU A 99 0.79 4.18 20.11
N HIS A 100 1.26 5.28 20.70
CA HIS A 100 2.52 5.91 20.37
C HIS A 100 3.25 6.38 21.63
N VAL A 101 3.87 5.44 22.34
CA VAL A 101 4.80 5.74 23.45
C VAL A 101 6.22 5.86 22.91
N TYR A 102 6.72 7.10 22.81
CA TYR A 102 8.07 7.38 22.32
C TYR A 102 8.92 7.98 23.44
N LYS A 103 10.03 7.32 23.77
CA LYS A 103 10.96 7.73 24.84
C LYS A 103 10.26 8.03 26.18
N GLY A 104 9.30 7.17 26.55
CA GLY A 104 8.56 7.26 27.81
C GLY A 104 7.42 8.29 27.81
N LYS A 105 7.19 9.02 26.72
CA LYS A 105 6.05 9.94 26.58
C LYS A 105 5.02 9.38 25.61
N ASP A 106 3.75 9.38 26.04
CA ASP A 106 2.62 9.04 25.18
C ASP A 106 2.25 10.24 24.29
N HIS A 107 2.34 10.07 22.97
CA HIS A 107 1.98 11.04 21.94
C HIS A 107 0.75 10.62 21.13
N SER A 108 0.03 9.59 21.56
CA SER A 108 -1.05 8.98 20.77
C SER A 108 -2.16 9.96 20.39
N SER A 109 -2.50 10.87 21.31
CA SER A 109 -3.51 11.91 21.11
C SER A 109 -3.02 13.09 20.25
N GLU A 110 -1.73 13.15 19.92
CA GLU A 110 -1.12 14.19 19.08
C GLU A 110 -1.14 13.81 17.58
N ILE A 111 -1.43 12.55 17.25
CA ILE A 111 -1.46 12.06 15.88
C ILE A 111 -2.68 12.62 15.15
N GLN A 112 -2.43 13.29 14.03
CA GLN A 112 -3.45 13.83 13.13
C GLN A 112 -3.53 12.98 11.86
N ILE A 113 -4.65 13.07 11.15
CA ILE A 113 -4.86 12.33 9.88
C ILE A 113 -3.74 12.65 8.87
N ARG A 114 -3.33 13.92 8.73
CA ARG A 114 -2.21 14.32 7.86
C ARG A 114 -0.88 13.68 8.24
N HIS A 115 -0.69 13.32 9.51
CA HIS A 115 0.53 12.63 9.92
C HIS A 115 0.54 11.20 9.38
N LEU A 116 -0.61 10.52 9.33
CA LEU A 116 -0.75 9.20 8.69
C LEU A 116 -0.52 9.30 7.19
N LEU A 117 -1.21 10.23 6.50
CA LEU A 117 -1.14 10.37 5.05
C LEU A 117 0.26 10.72 4.52
N ASN A 118 1.00 11.53 5.27
CA ASN A 118 2.35 11.98 4.89
C ASN A 118 3.46 11.14 5.51
N GLN A 119 3.13 10.00 6.14
CA GLN A 119 4.11 9.12 6.77
C GLN A 119 5.00 9.85 7.79
N THR A 120 4.40 10.74 8.58
CA THR A 120 5.05 11.53 9.63
C THR A 120 4.48 11.28 11.02
N SER A 121 3.66 10.23 11.18
CA SER A 121 3.04 9.87 12.45
C SER A 121 4.04 9.44 13.51
N GLY A 122 5.19 8.92 13.10
CA GLY A 122 6.17 8.31 14.00
C GLY A 122 5.82 6.87 14.39
N LEU A 123 4.68 6.33 13.94
CA LEU A 123 4.31 4.94 14.17
C LEU A 123 5.31 4.00 13.50
N PRO A 124 5.51 2.78 14.00
CA PRO A 124 6.38 1.80 13.36
C PRO A 124 5.66 1.02 12.24
N ASP A 125 6.40 0.62 11.21
CA ASP A 125 5.95 -0.30 10.16
C ASP A 125 6.96 -1.45 10.01
N ASN A 126 6.72 -2.52 10.77
CA ASN A 126 7.47 -3.76 10.63
C ASN A 126 6.50 -4.95 10.70
N PHE A 127 5.96 -5.32 9.54
CA PHE A 127 5.02 -6.42 9.43
C PHE A 127 5.69 -7.79 9.20
N TYR A 128 7.03 -7.86 9.03
CA TYR A 128 7.74 -9.12 8.73
C TYR A 128 7.46 -10.23 9.76
N PRO A 129 7.42 -9.98 11.08
CA PRO A 129 7.10 -11.05 12.03
C PRO A 129 5.66 -11.59 11.87
N LEU A 130 4.71 -10.77 11.43
CA LEU A 130 3.35 -11.24 11.10
C LEU A 130 3.34 -11.98 9.76
N PHE A 131 4.16 -11.54 8.81
CA PHE A 131 4.33 -12.22 7.52
C PHE A 131 4.94 -13.62 7.70
N ASP A 132 5.95 -13.77 8.54
CA ASP A 132 6.56 -15.07 8.85
C ASP A 132 5.54 -16.02 9.48
N LYS A 133 4.64 -15.52 10.34
CA LYS A 133 3.54 -16.31 10.90
C LYS A 133 2.55 -16.76 9.83
N LEU A 134 2.17 -15.85 8.92
CA LEU A 134 1.29 -16.17 7.80
C LEU A 134 1.89 -17.23 6.87
N LEU A 135 3.21 -17.21 6.66
CA LEU A 135 3.91 -18.21 5.87
C LEU A 135 4.00 -19.58 6.57
N ALA A 136 4.13 -19.58 7.90
CA ALA A 136 4.24 -20.79 8.69
C ALA A 136 2.89 -21.47 8.97
N ASP A 137 1.80 -20.71 9.02
CA ASP A 137 0.44 -21.19 9.29
C ASP A 137 -0.57 -20.56 8.33
N HIS A 138 -1.07 -21.37 7.39
CA HIS A 138 -2.08 -20.95 6.41
C HIS A 138 -3.46 -20.66 7.02
N ASN A 139 -3.71 -21.04 8.28
CA ASN A 139 -4.92 -20.67 9.01
C ASN A 139 -4.74 -19.40 9.85
N PHE A 140 -3.54 -18.80 9.84
CA PHE A 140 -3.30 -17.55 10.53
C PHE A 140 -4.14 -16.44 9.92
N ASP A 141 -4.99 -15.84 10.74
CA ASP A 141 -5.80 -14.69 10.40
C ASP A 141 -5.61 -13.60 11.47
N ILE A 142 -5.60 -12.34 11.04
CA ILE A 142 -5.44 -11.20 11.93
C ILE A 142 -6.26 -10.01 11.40
N GLY A 143 -7.17 -9.53 12.24
CA GLY A 143 -7.95 -8.34 11.93
C GLY A 143 -7.13 -7.06 12.06
N PRO A 144 -7.62 -5.94 11.47
CA PRO A 144 -6.93 -4.65 11.55
C PRO A 144 -6.66 -4.17 12.98
N ARG A 145 -7.60 -4.40 13.90
CA ARG A 145 -7.44 -4.00 15.31
C ARG A 145 -6.36 -4.82 15.99
N GLU A 146 -6.38 -6.13 15.80
CA GLU A 146 -5.39 -7.07 16.34
C GLU A 146 -3.99 -6.76 15.80
N ALA A 147 -3.87 -6.38 14.53
CA ALA A 147 -2.61 -5.97 13.94
C ALA A 147 -2.06 -4.68 14.58
N ILE A 148 -2.92 -3.68 14.85
CA ILE A 148 -2.51 -2.46 15.56
C ILE A 148 -2.10 -2.79 17.00
N GLU A 149 -2.87 -3.61 17.72
CA GLU A 149 -2.53 -4.03 19.09
C GLU A 149 -1.25 -4.87 19.14
N TRP A 150 -0.99 -5.68 18.13
CA TRP A 150 0.28 -6.39 17.98
C TRP A 150 1.43 -5.39 17.78
N ALA A 151 1.27 -4.41 16.89
CA ALA A 151 2.29 -3.39 16.65
C ALA A 151 2.60 -2.58 17.92
N LYS A 152 1.57 -2.16 18.66
CA LYS A 152 1.70 -1.46 19.96
C LYS A 152 2.57 -2.21 20.96
N LYS A 153 2.44 -3.54 21.01
CA LYS A 153 3.13 -4.40 21.98
C LYS A 153 4.54 -4.79 21.54
N ASN A 154 4.80 -4.84 20.24
CA ASN A 154 6.01 -5.48 19.69
C ASN A 154 6.95 -4.49 18.99
N LEU A 155 6.48 -3.30 18.66
CA LEU A 155 7.24 -2.32 17.88
C LEU A 155 7.39 -1.00 18.63
N THR A 156 8.46 -0.27 18.31
CA THR A 156 8.78 1.01 18.95
C THR A 156 8.56 2.15 17.96
N PRO A 157 7.80 3.20 18.33
CA PRO A 157 7.69 4.41 17.52
C PRO A 157 9.07 5.06 17.25
N GLN A 158 9.18 5.75 16.12
CA GLN A 158 10.46 6.22 15.56
C GLN A 158 10.73 7.71 15.76
N ALA A 159 9.67 8.53 15.91
CA ALA A 159 9.79 9.97 16.14
C ALA A 159 8.52 10.53 16.76
N VAL A 160 8.59 11.76 17.28
CA VAL A 160 7.41 12.53 17.66
C VAL A 160 6.56 12.82 16.40
N PRO A 161 5.22 12.75 16.47
CA PRO A 161 4.36 13.05 15.33
C PRO A 161 4.68 14.40 14.68
N GLY A 162 4.75 14.41 13.34
CA GLY A 162 5.04 15.58 12.51
C GLY A 162 6.51 16.01 12.46
N LYS A 163 7.43 15.33 13.15
CA LYS A 163 8.86 15.76 13.21
C LYS A 163 9.75 15.13 12.15
N LYS A 164 9.45 13.92 11.70
CA LYS A 164 10.24 13.18 10.71
C LYS A 164 9.31 12.34 9.85
N SER A 165 9.70 12.15 8.59
CA SER A 165 9.04 11.20 7.71
C SER A 165 9.74 9.84 7.78
N TYR A 166 8.95 8.78 7.90
CA TYR A 166 9.37 7.39 7.86
C TYR A 166 8.32 6.58 7.12
N TYR A 167 8.74 5.82 6.12
CA TYR A 167 7.81 4.99 5.37
C TYR A 167 7.12 4.01 6.30
N THR A 168 5.81 4.19 6.41
CA THR A 168 4.88 3.50 7.31
C THR A 168 3.56 3.23 6.59
#